data_AF-A0A8X7ZFC5-F1
#
_entry.id   AF-A0A8X7ZFC5-F1
#
_cell.length_a   1.000
_cell.length_b   1.000
_cell.length_c   1.000
_cell.angle_alpha   90.00
_cell.angle_beta   90.00
_cell.angle_gamma   90.00
#
_symmetry.space_group_name_H-M   'P 1'
#
loop_
_entity.id
_entity.type
_entity.pdbx_description
1 polymer ?
#
loop_
_entity_poly.entity_id
_entity_poly.type
_entity_poly.pdbx_seq_one_letter_code
_entity_poly.pdbx_strand_id
1 'polypeptide(L)'
;MGDMASSSSPQPSTNWSAEQNKLFENALAIYDKDTPDRWGKIAKIVKGTTEEEVKKQYEILLDDIKSIESDKVPLPIYMNEGSSKENIIGNEEERLQSLKL
;
A
#
# COMPACT_ATOMS: atom_id res chain seq x y z
N MET A 1 -30.60 17.57 10.46
CA MET A 1 -30.50 16.14 10.08
C MET A 1 -29.97 16.12 8.66
N GLY A 2 -28.66 16.00 8.44
CA GLY A 2 -27.91 14.75 8.21
C GLY A 2 -27.21 14.95 6.84
N ASP A 3 -25.97 14.58 6.54
CA ASP A 3 -25.04 13.68 7.20
C ASP A 3 -23.59 14.10 6.90
N MET A 4 -22.72 13.66 7.80
CA MET A 4 -21.31 13.96 7.94
C MET A 4 -20.53 13.03 7.00
N ALA A 5 -20.22 13.47 5.79
CA ALA A 5 -19.27 12.74 4.93
C ALA A 5 -17.87 12.92 5.51
N SER A 6 -17.41 11.87 6.19
CA SER A 6 -16.11 11.78 6.86
C SER A 6 -15.01 12.17 5.89
N SER A 7 -14.43 13.36 6.12
CA SER A 7 -13.11 13.70 5.62
C SER A 7 -12.16 12.58 6.03
N SER A 8 -11.56 11.89 5.06
CA SER A 8 -10.47 10.95 5.28
C SER A 8 -9.54 11.58 6.32
N SER A 9 -9.54 11.01 7.53
CA SER A 9 -8.63 11.50 8.56
C SER A 9 -7.24 11.43 7.96
N PRO A 10 -6.41 12.48 8.07
CA PRO A 10 -5.00 12.31 7.81
C PRO A 10 -4.59 11.24 8.82
N GLN A 11 -4.27 10.03 8.32
CA GLN A 11 -3.54 9.07 9.12
C GLN A 11 -2.40 9.88 9.76
N PRO A 12 -2.22 9.82 11.10
CA PRO A 12 -1.25 10.67 11.77
C PRO A 12 0.06 10.41 11.06
N SER A 13 0.51 11.40 10.26
CA SER A 13 1.66 11.25 9.39
C SER A 13 2.80 10.91 10.33
N THR A 14 3.16 9.64 10.36
CA THR A 14 4.38 9.22 11.02
C THR A 14 5.45 10.03 10.29
N ASN A 15 6.27 10.77 11.04
CA ASN A 15 7.28 11.66 10.47
C ASN A 15 8.43 10.84 9.87
N TRP A 16 8.10 9.83 9.06
CA TRP A 16 9.02 8.91 8.43
C TRP A 16 9.49 9.50 7.13
N SER A 17 10.80 9.65 7.00
CA SER A 17 11.40 10.00 5.72
C SER A 17 11.25 8.84 4.73
N ALA A 18 11.35 9.15 3.44
CA ALA A 18 11.38 8.12 2.40
C ALA A 18 12.54 7.13 2.59
N GLU A 19 13.68 7.60 3.12
CA GLU A 19 14.82 6.75 3.44
C GLU A 19 14.51 5.78 4.59
N GLN A 20 13.89 6.27 5.67
CA GLN A 20 13.47 5.43 6.79
C GLN A 20 12.47 4.37 6.33
N ASN A 21 11.47 4.76 5.52
CA ASN A 21 10.48 3.83 5.00
C ASN A 21 11.12 2.74 4.14
N LYS A 22 12.05 3.12 3.25
CA LYS A 22 12.83 2.16 2.45
C LYS A 22 13.64 1.19 3.31
N LEU A 23 14.31 1.67 4.36
CA LEU A 23 15.06 0.81 5.29
C LEU A 23 14.14 -0.15 6.04
N PHE A 24 12.96 0.30 6.45
CA PHE A 24 11.96 -0.52 7.11
C PHE A 24 11.41 -1.62 6.21
N GLU A 25 11.01 -1.31 4.98
CA GLU A 25 10.52 -2.32 4.02
C GLU A 25 11.60 -3.38 3.72
N ASN A 26 12.84 -2.95 3.50
CA ASN A 26 13.97 -3.87 3.34
C ASN A 26 14.19 -4.75 4.58
N ALA A 27 14.08 -4.16 5.77
CA ALA A 27 14.24 -4.90 7.02
C ALA A 27 13.10 -5.91 7.25
N LEU A 28 11.86 -5.60 6.85
CA LEU A 28 10.73 -6.54 6.88
C LEU A 28 10.95 -7.74 5.95
N ALA A 29 11.67 -7.56 4.84
CA ALA A 29 12.03 -8.65 3.93
C ALA A 29 13.12 -9.58 4.50
N ILE A 30 14.00 -9.06 5.36
CA ILE A 30 15.07 -9.83 6.01
C ILE A 30 14.56 -10.51 7.29
N TYR A 31 13.77 -9.80 8.09
CA TYR A 31 13.23 -10.28 9.36
C TYR A 31 11.75 -10.58 9.20
N ASP A 32 11.44 -11.85 9.03
CA ASP A 32 10.08 -12.36 8.92
C ASP A 32 9.31 -12.34 10.26
N LYS A 33 8.08 -12.85 10.25
CA LYS A 33 7.20 -12.91 11.42
C LYS A 33 7.71 -13.82 12.54
N ASP A 34 8.53 -14.82 12.21
CA ASP A 34 9.03 -15.84 13.14
C ASP A 34 10.38 -15.43 13.75
N THR A 35 10.97 -14.34 13.26
CA THR A 35 12.21 -13.76 13.76
C THR A 35 12.05 -13.32 15.23
N PRO A 36 12.86 -13.87 16.17
CA PRO A 36 12.87 -13.39 17.55
C PRO A 36 13.38 -11.94 17.61
N ASP A 37 12.74 -11.12 18.45
CA ASP A 37 13.05 -9.70 18.60
C ASP A 37 13.04 -8.94 17.26
N ARG A 38 12.05 -9.26 16.41
CA ARG A 38 11.90 -8.67 15.06
C ARG A 38 11.94 -7.14 15.11
N TRP A 39 11.14 -6.54 16.00
CA TRP A 39 10.96 -5.09 16.07
C TRP A 39 12.21 -4.38 16.58
N GLY A 40 12.88 -4.94 17.61
CA GLY A 40 14.16 -4.42 18.10
C GLY A 40 15.25 -4.45 17.04
N LYS A 41 15.30 -5.51 16.22
CA LYS A 41 16.23 -5.59 15.09
C LYS A 41 15.93 -4.56 14.00
N ILE A 42 14.66 -4.34 13.65
CA ILE A 42 14.27 -3.36 12.64
C ILE A 42 14.56 -1.94 13.14
N ALA A 43 14.23 -1.60 14.38
CA ALA A 43 14.50 -0.29 14.99
C ALA A 43 16.00 0.06 14.98
N LYS A 44 16.87 -0.94 15.15
CA LYS A 44 18.33 -0.75 15.03
C LYS A 44 18.79 -0.40 13.61
N ILE A 45 18.10 -0.90 12.58
CA ILE A 45 18.41 -0.57 11.18
C ILE A 45 17.87 0.82 10.83
N VAL A 46 16.62 1.10 11.21
CA VAL A 46 15.96 2.37 10.95
C VAL A 46 16.37 3.35 12.06
N LYS A 47 17.60 3.89 11.95
CA LYS A 47 18.17 4.80 12.95
C LYS A 47 17.18 5.91 13.34
N GLY A 48 17.14 6.22 14.63
CA GLY A 48 16.28 7.27 15.18
C GLY A 48 14.82 6.87 15.35
N THR A 49 14.52 5.57 15.36
CA THR A 49 13.18 5.05 15.67
C THR A 49 13.20 4.10 16.86
N THR A 50 12.07 3.98 17.57
CA THR A 50 11.86 2.99 18.63
C THR A 50 11.09 1.77 18.12
N GLU A 51 11.10 0.68 18.90
CA GLU A 51 10.33 -0.52 18.55
C GLU A 51 8.83 -0.25 18.44
N GLU A 52 8.30 0.63 19.30
CA GLU A 52 6.91 1.05 19.30
C GLU A 52 6.56 1.82 18.02
N GLU A 53 7.45 2.70 17.57
CA GLU A 53 7.27 3.44 16.32
C GLU A 53 7.31 2.52 15.10
N VAL A 54 8.21 1.54 15.09
CA VAL A 54 8.28 0.53 14.03
C VAL A 54 7.01 -0.34 14.00
N LYS A 55 6.51 -0.78 15.17
CA LYS A 55 5.23 -1.53 15.26
C LYS A 55 4.06 -0.71 14.72
N LYS A 56 3.97 0.56 15.11
CA LYS A 56 2.94 1.48 14.62
C LYS A 56 3.03 1.65 13.09
N GLN A 57 4.24 1.81 12.55
CA GLN A 57 4.43 1.92 11.10
C GLN A 57 3.98 0.64 10.37
N TYR A 58 4.22 -0.52 10.97
CA TYR A 58 3.74 -1.80 10.43
C TYR A 58 2.22 -1.93 10.44
N GLU A 59 1.55 -1.47 11.49
CA GLU A 59 0.08 -1.45 11.55
C GLU A 59 -0.52 -0.55 10.45
N ILE A 60 0.07 0.63 10.23
CA ILE A 60 -0.33 1.54 9.13
C ILE A 60 -0.17 0.85 7.77
N LEU A 61 0.95 0.16 7.55
CA LEU A 61 1.19 -0.59 6.31
C LEU A 61 0.14 -1.69 6.09
N LEU A 62 -0.26 -2.41 7.14
CA LEU A 62 -1.30 -3.43 7.04
C LEU A 62 -2.67 -2.82 6.71
N ASP A 63 -3.01 -1.68 7.31
CA ASP A 63 -4.25 -0.97 7.03
C ASP A 63 -4.29 -0.43 5.59
N ASP A 64 -3.16 0.06 5.07
CA ASP A 64 -3.02 0.49 3.68
C ASP A 64 -3.21 -0.68 2.70
N ILE A 65 -2.55 -1.83 2.96
CA ILE A 65 -2.71 -3.06 2.15
C ILE A 65 -4.18 -3.49 2.14
N LYS A 66 -4.81 -3.56 3.31
CA LYS A 66 -6.22 -3.93 3.43
C LYS A 66 -7.15 -2.96 2.70
N SER A 67 -6.81 -1.68 2.68
CA SER A 67 -7.57 -0.66 1.96
C SER A 67 -7.45 -0.83 0.45
N ILE A 68 -6.27 -1.21 -0.05
CA ILE A 68 -6.04 -1.54 -1.46
C ILE A 68 -6.79 -2.81 -1.85
N GLU A 69 -6.67 -3.89 -1.06
CA GLU A 69 -7.30 -5.19 -1.35
C GLU A 69 -8.83 -5.18 -1.29
N SER A 70 -9.41 -4.21 -0.56
CA SER A 70 -10.87 -4.06 -0.48
C SER A 70 -11.49 -3.19 -1.58
N ASP A 71 -10.74 -2.91 -2.66
CA ASP A 71 -11.12 -2.02 -3.78
C ASP A 71 -11.63 -0.65 -3.31
N LYS A 72 -11.18 -0.19 -2.13
CA LYS A 72 -11.56 1.12 -1.58
C LYS A 72 -10.74 2.26 -2.17
N VAL A 73 -9.74 1.95 -2.99
CA VAL A 73 -9.02 2.92 -3.79
C VAL A 73 -9.70 2.98 -5.17
N PRO A 74 -10.45 4.05 -5.49
CA PRO A 74 -11.03 4.18 -6.82
C PRO A 74 -9.90 4.15 -7.85
N LEU A 75 -10.01 3.25 -8.81
CA LEU A 75 -9.06 3.19 -9.93
C LEU A 75 -9.02 4.56 -10.60
N PRO A 76 -7.83 5.08 -10.96
CA PRO A 76 -7.72 6.30 -11.73
C PRO A 76 -8.60 6.16 -12.98
N ILE A 77 -9.46 7.15 -13.22
CA ILE A 77 -10.14 7.24 -14.50
C ILE A 77 -9.06 7.61 -15.52
N TYR A 78 -8.48 6.59 -16.16
CA TYR A 78 -7.66 6.76 -17.33
C TYR A 78 -8.60 7.21 -18.45
N MET A 79 -8.85 8.51 -18.53
CA MET A 79 -9.55 9.12 -19.65
C MET A 79 -8.72 8.86 -20.90
N ASN A 80 -9.03 7.80 -21.62
CA ASN A 80 -8.72 7.72 -23.03
C ASN A 80 -9.63 8.77 -23.68
N GLU A 81 -9.08 9.93 -24.02
CA GLU A 81 -9.74 10.94 -24.84
C GLU A 81 -10.02 10.34 -26.23
N GLY A 82 -11.05 9.50 -26.32
CA GLY A 82 -11.40 8.82 -27.56
C GLY A 82 -11.87 7.38 -27.39
N SER A 83 -12.90 7.14 -26.58
CA SER A 83 -13.95 6.20 -27.01
C SER A 83 -15.18 6.31 -26.15
N SER A 84 -16.25 6.67 -26.84
CA SER A 84 -17.63 6.67 -26.38
C SER A 84 -17.97 5.37 -25.65
N LYS A 85 -18.74 5.54 -24.59
CA LYS A 85 -19.36 4.45 -23.82
C LYS A 85 -20.10 3.52 -24.78
N GLU A 86 -19.70 2.25 -24.84
CA GLU A 86 -20.58 1.07 -24.88
C GLU A 86 -19.75 -0.20 -25.10
N ASN A 87 -19.90 -1.14 -24.15
CA ASN A 87 -19.55 -2.56 -24.23
C ASN A 87 -18.06 -2.93 -24.43
N ILE A 88 -17.32 -3.19 -23.34
CA ILE A 88 -16.19 -4.14 -23.38
C ILE A 88 -16.33 -5.14 -22.22
N ILE A 89 -17.36 -5.98 -22.32
CA ILE A 89 -17.15 -7.41 -22.09
C ILE A 89 -16.54 -7.89 -23.42
N GLY A 90 -15.22 -8.08 -23.48
CA GLY A 90 -14.53 -8.27 -24.75
C GLY A 90 -13.16 -8.91 -24.65
N ASN A 91 -13.18 -10.25 -24.72
CA ASN A 91 -12.19 -11.12 -25.36
C ASN A 91 -10.78 -11.26 -24.73
N GLU A 92 -10.68 -12.18 -23.77
CA GLU A 92 -9.42 -12.69 -23.21
C GLU A 92 -8.53 -13.38 -24.28
N GLU A 93 -9.11 -13.87 -25.37
CA GLU A 93 -8.37 -14.54 -26.46
C GLU A 93 -7.44 -13.59 -27.25
N GLU A 94 -7.81 -12.32 -27.44
CA GLU A 94 -6.94 -11.36 -28.14
C GLU A 94 -5.71 -11.00 -27.31
N ARG A 95 -5.86 -10.92 -25.98
CA ARG A 95 -4.73 -10.67 -25.08
C ARG A 95 -3.70 -11.81 -25.14
N LEU A 96 -4.15 -13.06 -25.21
CA LEU A 96 -3.26 -14.23 -25.31
C LEU A 96 -2.53 -14.33 -26.66
N GLN A 97 -3.09 -13.80 -27.74
CA GLN A 97 -2.41 -13.81 -29.04
C GLN A 97 -1.21 -12.85 -29.08
N SER A 98 -1.28 -11.72 -28.37
CA SER A 98 -0.17 -10.75 -28.29
C SER A 98 1.04 -11.22 -27.45
N LEU A 99 0.93 -12.35 -26.74
CA LEU A 99 1.98 -12.89 -25.87
C LEU A 99 2.74 -14.08 -26.47
N LYS A 100 2.49 -14.44 -27.73
CA LYS A 100 3.29 -15.45 -28.43
C LYS A 100 4.58 -14.81 -28.94
N LEU A 101 5.70 -15.12 -28.27
CA LEU A 101 7.08 -14.78 -28.66
C LEU A 101 7.51 -15.55 -29.92
#